data_AF-U3A380-F1
#
_entry.id   AF-U3A380-F1
#
_cell.length_a   1.000
_cell.length_b   1.000
_cell.length_c   1.000
_cell.angle_alpha   90.00
_cell.angle_beta   90.00
_cell.angle_gamma   90.00
#
_symmetry.space_group_name_H-M   'P 1'
#
loop_
_entity.id
_entity.type
_entity.pdbx_description
1 polymer ?
#
loop_
_entity_poly.entity_id
_entity_poly.type
_entity_poly.pdbx_seq_one_letter_code
_entity_poly.pdbx_strand_id
1 'polypeptide(L)'
;MADADAVRRDVPLVSLPRVRKHVLGVTAVVTIVAYALVGLTFAGMLPYPSISKATVGVLEWVITLLNAVSLVALCLGWYYVRRGRIRAHRRAMLTGIATIVVFLVLYLEKVGGGGIKEFVGPAWVKAYVYLPMLGIHEILSALAVPLVAYALVVGLTTPIRDLPNTAHPRVGRWAAVTWILSLLLGIVTFVLINLVYDWTFQSTLPF
;
A
#
# COMPACT_ATOMS: atom_id res chain seq x y z
N MET A 1 25.19 27.18 6.18
CA MET A 1 24.47 25.94 5.82
C MET A 1 23.65 25.35 6.96
N ALA A 2 24.08 25.44 8.23
CA ALA A 2 23.32 24.95 9.40
C ALA A 2 21.97 25.68 9.64
N ASP A 3 21.91 26.97 9.33
CA ASP A 3 20.74 27.82 9.57
C ASP A 3 19.53 27.47 8.67
N ALA A 4 19.78 27.21 7.37
CA ALA A 4 18.74 26.77 6.43
C ALA A 4 18.16 25.38 6.77
N ASP A 5 18.96 24.51 7.41
CA ASP A 5 18.54 23.19 7.86
C ASP A 5 17.69 23.26 9.13
N ALA A 6 17.94 24.24 10.00
CA ALA A 6 17.12 24.53 11.18
C ALA A 6 15.75 25.08 10.79
N VAL A 7 15.71 26.10 9.91
CA VAL A 7 14.45 26.68 9.39
C VAL A 7 13.56 25.63 8.72
N ARG A 8 14.15 24.68 7.97
CA ARG A 8 13.39 23.58 7.33
C ARG A 8 12.81 22.55 8.30
N ARG A 9 13.24 22.51 9.58
CA ARG A 9 12.65 21.64 10.60
C ARG A 9 11.42 22.24 11.26
N ASP A 10 11.29 23.56 11.19
CA ASP A 10 10.25 24.33 11.87
C ASP A 10 8.99 24.53 11.03
N VAL A 11 9.07 24.30 9.73
CA VAL A 11 7.95 24.45 8.79
C VAL A 11 7.46 23.06 8.35
N PRO A 12 6.13 22.81 8.34
CA PRO A 12 5.59 21.58 7.78
C PRO A 12 5.88 21.50 6.28
N LEU A 13 5.93 20.28 5.72
CA LEU A 13 6.19 20.13 4.28
C LEU A 13 5.07 20.78 3.44
N VAL A 14 3.84 20.66 3.92
CA VAL A 14 2.65 21.22 3.29
C VAL A 14 1.89 22.03 4.34
N SER A 15 1.75 23.33 4.10
CA SER A 15 1.04 24.23 5.01
C SER A 15 -0.47 24.13 4.82
N LEU A 16 -1.11 23.19 5.52
CA LEU A 16 -2.56 23.01 5.52
C LEU A 16 -3.11 23.03 6.96
N PRO A 17 -3.31 24.23 7.56
CA PRO A 17 -3.74 24.37 8.94
C PRO A 17 -5.08 23.67 9.23
N ARG A 18 -6.00 23.65 8.26
CA ARG A 18 -7.29 22.96 8.38
C ARG A 18 -7.13 21.44 8.48
N VAL A 19 -6.23 20.85 7.68
CA VAL A 19 -5.93 19.40 7.71
C VAL A 19 -5.27 19.01 9.02
N ARG A 20 -4.30 19.81 9.51
CA ARG A 20 -3.63 19.56 10.79
C ARG A 20 -4.61 19.55 11.97
N LYS A 21 -5.66 20.37 11.95
CA LYS A 21 -6.71 20.38 12.98
C LYS A 21 -7.66 19.17 12.89
N HIS A 22 -7.77 18.53 11.73
CA HIS A 22 -8.72 17.45 11.45
C HIS A 22 -8.04 16.17 10.95
N VAL A 23 -6.84 15.85 11.46
CA VAL A 23 -6.05 14.69 11.02
C VAL A 23 -6.87 13.40 11.01
N LEU A 24 -7.63 13.14 12.08
CA LEU A 24 -8.46 11.94 12.18
C LEU A 24 -9.59 11.93 11.16
N GLY A 25 -10.27 13.07 10.97
CA GLY A 25 -11.33 13.20 9.96
C GLY A 25 -10.81 12.98 8.55
N VAL A 26 -9.67 13.59 8.20
CA VAL A 26 -9.04 13.39 6.88
C VAL A 26 -8.58 11.95 6.70
N THR A 27 -7.97 11.35 7.73
CA THR A 27 -7.58 9.92 7.71
C THR A 27 -8.79 9.03 7.47
N ALA A 28 -9.90 9.27 8.18
CA ALA A 28 -11.13 8.50 8.04
C ALA A 28 -11.71 8.63 6.63
N VAL A 29 -11.81 9.84 6.08
CA VAL A 29 -12.30 10.08 4.71
C VAL A 29 -11.43 9.34 3.69
N VAL A 30 -10.10 9.49 3.75
CA VAL A 30 -9.18 8.80 2.83
C VAL A 30 -9.33 7.28 2.92
N THR A 31 -9.46 6.75 4.14
CA THR A 31 -9.62 5.31 4.38
C THR A 31 -10.95 4.80 3.83
N ILE A 32 -12.05 5.51 4.11
CA ILE A 32 -13.39 5.16 3.63
C ILE A 32 -13.43 5.19 2.10
N VAL A 33 -12.86 6.22 1.47
CA VAL A 33 -12.79 6.31 0.02
C VAL A 33 -11.99 5.15 -0.56
N ALA A 34 -10.82 4.84 0.01
CA ALA A 34 -10.01 3.71 -0.45
C ALA A 34 -10.77 2.37 -0.35
N TYR A 35 -11.43 2.11 0.78
CA TYR A 35 -12.23 0.89 0.96
C TYR A 35 -13.47 0.86 0.06
N ALA A 36 -14.14 2.00 -0.14
CA ALA A 36 -15.27 2.08 -1.05
C ALA A 36 -14.85 1.77 -2.49
N LEU A 37 -13.72 2.32 -2.96
CA LEU A 37 -13.19 2.02 -4.29
C LEU A 37 -12.89 0.53 -4.46
N VAL A 38 -12.22 -0.09 -3.49
CA VAL A 38 -11.93 -1.53 -3.52
C VAL A 38 -13.23 -2.34 -3.48
N GLY A 39 -14.08 -2.10 -2.49
CA GLY A 39 -15.33 -2.84 -2.29
C GLY A 39 -16.30 -2.72 -3.47
N LEU A 40 -16.50 -1.52 -4.00
CA LEU A 40 -17.37 -1.29 -5.17
C LEU A 40 -16.78 -1.91 -6.45
N THR A 41 -15.45 -1.98 -6.59
CA THR A 41 -14.81 -2.71 -7.69
C THR A 41 -15.11 -4.19 -7.61
N PHE A 42 -14.92 -4.80 -6.43
CA PHE A 42 -15.24 -6.21 -6.22
C PHE A 42 -16.75 -6.49 -6.34
N ALA A 43 -17.61 -5.55 -5.99
CA ALA A 43 -19.05 -5.66 -6.18
C ALA A 43 -19.51 -5.45 -7.64
N GLY A 44 -18.60 -5.19 -8.58
CA GLY A 44 -18.94 -4.93 -9.98
C GLY A 44 -19.72 -3.63 -10.22
N MET A 45 -19.69 -2.70 -9.25
CA MET A 45 -20.49 -1.46 -9.28
C MET A 45 -19.77 -0.28 -9.95
N LEU A 46 -18.47 -0.40 -10.19
CA LEU A 46 -17.68 0.64 -10.85
C LEU A 46 -17.45 0.29 -12.34
N PRO A 47 -17.54 1.28 -13.24
CA PRO A 47 -17.37 1.05 -14.67
C PRO A 47 -15.89 0.91 -15.02
N TYR A 48 -15.43 -0.32 -15.24
CA TYR A 48 -14.09 -0.59 -15.78
C TYR A 48 -14.17 -1.01 -17.25
N PRO A 49 -13.22 -0.57 -18.10
CA PRO A 49 -13.13 -1.07 -19.47
C PRO A 49 -12.76 -2.55 -19.45
N SER A 50 -13.36 -3.34 -20.34
CA SER A 50 -12.97 -4.74 -20.52
C SER A 50 -11.54 -4.82 -21.06
N ILE A 51 -10.66 -5.56 -20.40
CA ILE A 51 -9.27 -5.75 -20.82
C ILE A 51 -8.99 -7.21 -21.17
N SER A 52 -8.03 -7.45 -22.07
CA SER A 52 -7.68 -8.80 -22.51
C SER A 52 -6.95 -9.60 -21.42
N LYS A 53 -7.02 -10.93 -21.49
CA LYS A 53 -6.24 -11.84 -20.62
C LYS A 53 -4.72 -11.56 -20.69
N ALA A 54 -4.21 -11.17 -21.87
CA ALA A 54 -2.80 -10.78 -22.02
C ALA A 54 -2.48 -9.49 -21.24
N THR A 55 -3.36 -8.48 -21.33
CA THR A 55 -3.25 -7.23 -20.56
C THR A 55 -3.28 -7.51 -19.06
N VAL A 56 -4.18 -8.38 -18.59
CA VAL A 56 -4.23 -8.81 -17.18
C VAL A 56 -2.89 -9.41 -16.74
N GLY A 57 -2.28 -10.25 -17.58
CA GLY A 57 -0.97 -10.83 -17.33
C GLY A 57 0.13 -9.77 -17.20
N VAL A 58 0.18 -8.79 -18.11
CA VAL A 58 1.15 -7.69 -18.06
C VAL A 58 0.95 -6.83 -16.81
N LEU A 59 -0.29 -6.44 -16.52
CA LEU A 59 -0.63 -5.66 -15.32
C LEU A 59 -0.18 -6.37 -14.05
N GLU A 60 -0.34 -7.69 -13.97
CA GLU A 60 0.09 -8.46 -12.81
C GLU A 60 1.60 -8.39 -12.55
N TRP A 61 2.44 -8.48 -13.59
CA TRP A 61 3.89 -8.28 -13.47
C TRP A 61 4.24 -6.86 -13.03
N VAL A 62 3.60 -5.84 -13.64
CA VAL A 62 3.84 -4.43 -13.32
C VAL A 62 3.44 -4.11 -11.88
N ILE A 63 2.28 -4.59 -11.44
CA ILE A 63 1.76 -4.47 -10.08
C ILE A 63 2.73 -5.10 -9.08
N THR A 64 3.22 -6.31 -9.35
CA THR A 64 4.22 -6.97 -8.50
C THR A 64 5.52 -6.18 -8.43
N LEU A 65 5.99 -5.62 -9.55
CA LEU A 65 7.18 -4.77 -9.57
C LEU A 65 6.99 -3.49 -8.74
N LEU A 66 5.85 -2.81 -8.89
CA LEU A 66 5.52 -1.62 -8.10
C LEU A 66 5.50 -1.94 -6.59
N ASN A 67 4.92 -3.08 -6.22
CA ASN A 67 4.92 -3.55 -4.83
C ASN A 67 6.33 -3.88 -4.32
N ALA A 68 7.19 -4.48 -5.15
CA ALA A 68 8.59 -4.73 -4.81
C ALA A 68 9.38 -3.42 -4.61
N VAL A 69 9.16 -2.41 -5.47
CA VAL A 69 9.76 -1.08 -5.31
C VAL A 69 9.25 -0.43 -4.01
N SER A 70 7.95 -0.52 -3.74
CA SER A 70 7.37 -0.02 -2.49
C SER A 70 7.99 -0.70 -1.26
N LEU A 71 8.13 -2.03 -1.29
CA LEU A 71 8.75 -2.81 -0.21
C LEU A 71 10.18 -2.35 0.07
N VAL A 72 11.00 -2.20 -0.99
CA VAL A 72 12.37 -1.69 -0.86
C VAL A 72 12.38 -0.28 -0.30
N ALA A 73 11.51 0.61 -0.79
CA ALA A 73 11.40 1.97 -0.30
C ALA A 73 10.99 2.01 1.18
N LEU A 74 10.10 1.12 1.63
CA LEU A 74 9.72 1.01 3.03
C LEU A 74 10.88 0.55 3.92
N CYS A 75 11.58 -0.52 3.52
CA CYS A 75 12.75 -1.03 4.22
C CYS A 75 13.84 0.04 4.35
N LEU A 76 14.12 0.77 3.26
CA LEU A 76 15.07 1.89 3.26
C LEU A 76 14.59 3.04 4.14
N GLY A 77 13.31 3.40 4.07
CA GLY A 77 12.75 4.47 4.89
C GLY A 77 12.81 4.15 6.38
N TRP A 78 12.56 2.89 6.75
CA TRP A 78 12.73 2.40 8.11
C TRP A 78 14.20 2.42 8.55
N TYR A 79 15.12 1.98 7.68
CA TYR A 79 16.56 2.06 7.94
C TYR A 79 17.01 3.51 8.17
N TYR A 80 16.57 4.45 7.33
CA TYR A 80 16.95 5.86 7.42
C TYR A 80 16.42 6.54 8.68
N VAL A 81 15.18 6.28 9.10
CA VAL A 81 14.64 6.90 10.32
C VAL A 81 15.37 6.41 11.57
N ARG A 82 15.72 5.12 11.63
CA ARG A 82 16.54 4.58 12.74
C ARG A 82 17.94 5.20 12.83
N ARG A 83 18.48 5.68 11.70
CA ARG A 83 19.77 6.37 11.62
C ARG A 83 19.65 7.89 11.74
N GLY A 84 18.47 8.43 12.08
CA GLY A 84 18.23 9.88 12.16
C GLY A 84 18.27 10.60 10.81
N ARG A 85 18.29 9.88 9.68
CA ARG A 85 18.36 10.45 8.32
C ARG A 85 16.96 10.82 7.80
N ILE A 86 16.32 11.80 8.45
CA ILE A 86 14.90 12.15 8.22
C ILE A 86 14.58 12.53 6.76
N ARG A 87 15.49 13.23 6.07
CA ARG A 87 15.30 13.59 4.64
C ARG A 87 15.25 12.36 3.74
N ALA A 88 16.12 11.40 3.98
CA ALA A 88 16.17 10.15 3.22
C ALA A 88 14.95 9.27 3.54
N HIS A 89 14.57 9.18 4.82
CA HIS A 89 13.32 8.54 5.24
C HIS A 89 12.11 9.12 4.49
N ARG A 90 11.97 10.46 4.47
CA ARG A 90 10.87 11.14 3.77
C ARG A 90 10.82 10.79 2.29
N ARG A 91 11.95 10.86 1.59
CA ARG A 91 12.01 10.53 0.15
C ARG A 91 11.58 9.07 -0.10
N ALA A 92 12.05 8.15 0.74
CA ALA A 92 11.69 6.75 0.65
C ALA A 92 10.18 6.52 0.91
N MET A 93 9.61 7.14 1.95
CA MET A 93 8.18 7.07 2.22
C MET A 93 7.33 7.64 1.07
N LEU A 94 7.70 8.79 0.52
CA LEU A 94 6.98 9.37 -0.63
C LEU A 94 7.06 8.48 -1.88
N THR A 95 8.20 7.81 -2.09
CA THR A 95 8.35 6.82 -3.18
C THR A 95 7.42 5.62 -2.95
N GLY A 96 7.38 5.09 -1.72
CA GLY A 96 6.47 4.00 -1.34
C GLY A 96 4.99 4.38 -1.52
N ILE A 97 4.61 5.61 -1.14
CA ILE A 97 3.25 6.13 -1.31
C ILE A 97 2.88 6.32 -2.79
N ALA A 98 3.79 6.90 -3.59
CA ALA A 98 3.52 7.08 -5.01
C ALA A 98 3.33 5.73 -5.72
N THR A 99 4.21 4.77 -5.45
CA THR A 99 4.14 3.42 -6.05
C THR A 99 2.89 2.65 -5.62
N ILE A 100 2.46 2.74 -4.35
CA ILE A 100 1.23 2.06 -3.91
C ILE A 100 -0.04 2.67 -4.49
N VAL A 101 -0.07 3.99 -4.71
CA VAL A 101 -1.19 4.65 -5.39
C VAL A 101 -1.30 4.17 -6.84
N VAL A 102 -0.17 4.10 -7.57
CA VAL A 102 -0.15 3.58 -8.94
C VAL A 102 -0.53 2.10 -8.96
N PHE A 103 0.00 1.30 -8.03
CA PHE A 103 -0.40 -0.10 -7.85
C PHE A 103 -1.91 -0.22 -7.67
N LEU A 104 -2.51 0.58 -6.80
CA LEU A 104 -3.94 0.47 -6.49
C LEU A 104 -4.79 0.77 -7.73
N VAL A 105 -4.46 1.81 -8.49
CA VAL A 105 -5.17 2.13 -9.74
C VAL A 105 -5.09 0.97 -10.73
N LEU A 106 -3.89 0.46 -10.99
CA LEU A 106 -3.69 -0.66 -11.92
C LEU A 106 -4.34 -1.96 -11.44
N TYR A 107 -4.34 -2.19 -10.13
CA TYR A 107 -4.96 -3.36 -9.52
C TYR A 107 -6.47 -3.33 -9.67
N LEU A 108 -7.11 -2.18 -9.41
CA LEU A 108 -8.54 -2.03 -9.58
C LEU A 108 -8.95 -2.17 -11.06
N GLU A 109 -8.18 -1.63 -11.99
CA GLU A 109 -8.39 -1.84 -13.43
C GLU A 109 -8.23 -3.31 -13.83
N LYS A 110 -7.19 -3.99 -13.33
CA LYS A 110 -6.97 -5.42 -13.59
C LYS A 110 -8.17 -6.26 -13.13
N VAL A 111 -8.60 -6.07 -11.90
CA VAL A 111 -9.64 -6.90 -11.27
C VAL A 111 -11.02 -6.55 -11.82
N GLY A 112 -11.34 -5.26 -11.94
CA GLY A 112 -12.66 -4.81 -12.40
C GLY A 112 -12.87 -4.95 -13.90
N GLY A 113 -11.83 -4.80 -14.72
CA GLY A 113 -11.92 -4.85 -16.19
C GLY A 113 -11.58 -6.21 -16.81
N GLY A 114 -10.86 -7.08 -16.09
CA GLY A 114 -10.33 -8.33 -16.66
C GLY A 114 -10.75 -9.57 -15.87
N GLY A 115 -10.40 -9.61 -14.59
CA GLY A 115 -10.67 -10.75 -13.71
C GLY A 115 -9.47 -11.19 -12.89
N ILE A 116 -9.60 -12.35 -12.25
CA ILE A 116 -8.62 -12.88 -11.28
C ILE A 116 -8.04 -14.21 -11.73
N LYS A 117 -6.86 -14.53 -11.18
CA LYS A 117 -6.26 -15.86 -11.28
C LYS A 117 -6.65 -16.67 -10.06
N GLU A 118 -7.11 -17.88 -10.29
CA GLU A 118 -7.36 -18.83 -9.23
C GLU A 118 -6.22 -19.85 -9.14
N PHE A 119 -5.78 -20.13 -7.92
CA PHE A 119 -4.70 -21.07 -7.67
C PHE A 119 -5.09 -22.51 -8.05
N VAL A 120 -4.25 -23.15 -8.86
CA VAL A 120 -4.34 -24.56 -9.27
C VAL A 120 -3.06 -25.29 -8.82
N GLY A 121 -3.23 -26.18 -7.85
CA GLY A 121 -2.15 -26.97 -7.27
C GLY A 121 -2.70 -28.01 -6.28
N PRO A 122 -1.83 -28.75 -5.56
CA PRO A 122 -2.27 -29.75 -4.60
C PRO A 122 -3.24 -29.16 -3.58
N ALA A 123 -4.34 -29.86 -3.30
CA ALA A 123 -5.43 -29.36 -2.44
C ALA A 123 -4.93 -28.92 -1.05
N TRP A 124 -3.99 -29.66 -0.48
CA TRP A 124 -3.40 -29.33 0.81
C TRP A 124 -2.55 -28.04 0.77
N VAL A 125 -1.83 -27.77 -0.33
CA VAL A 125 -1.08 -26.51 -0.51
C VAL A 125 -2.06 -25.34 -0.60
N LYS A 126 -3.11 -25.49 -1.42
CA LYS A 126 -4.14 -24.46 -1.57
C LYS A 126 -4.77 -24.13 -0.21
N ALA A 127 -5.22 -25.14 0.51
CA ALA A 127 -5.99 -24.99 1.74
C ALA A 127 -5.18 -24.52 2.96
N TYR A 128 -3.95 -25.02 3.13
CA TYR A 128 -3.18 -24.80 4.36
C TYR A 128 -2.01 -23.84 4.20
N VAL A 129 -1.62 -23.49 2.97
CA VAL A 129 -0.50 -22.58 2.70
C VAL A 129 -0.99 -21.34 1.95
N TYR A 130 -1.51 -21.51 0.74
CA TYR A 130 -1.83 -20.40 -0.15
C TYR A 130 -2.97 -19.53 0.40
N LEU A 131 -4.14 -20.11 0.71
CA LEU A 131 -5.29 -19.35 1.16
C LEU A 131 -5.08 -18.68 2.53
N PRO A 132 -4.51 -19.34 3.57
CA PRO A 132 -4.22 -18.66 4.83
C PRO A 132 -3.20 -17.51 4.66
N MET A 133 -2.14 -17.73 3.87
CA MET A 133 -1.15 -16.69 3.57
C MET A 133 -1.78 -15.50 2.83
N LEU A 134 -2.62 -15.78 1.82
CA LEU A 134 -3.36 -14.75 1.08
C LEU A 134 -4.32 -13.99 1.99
N GLY A 135 -5.07 -14.68 2.86
CA GLY A 135 -5.94 -14.04 3.84
C GLY A 135 -5.17 -13.13 4.79
N ILE A 136 -3.99 -13.56 5.28
CA ILE A 136 -3.11 -12.72 6.10
C ILE A 136 -2.64 -11.49 5.29
N HIS A 137 -2.23 -11.67 4.04
CA HIS A 137 -1.85 -10.57 3.16
C HIS A 137 -2.97 -9.53 3.03
N GLU A 138 -4.20 -9.97 2.76
CA GLU A 138 -5.36 -9.08 2.60
C GLU A 138 -5.70 -8.33 3.89
N ILE A 139 -5.74 -9.03 5.04
CA ILE A 139 -5.99 -8.41 6.34
C ILE A 139 -4.92 -7.37 6.68
N LEU A 140 -3.64 -7.71 6.50
CA LEU A 140 -2.54 -6.78 6.76
C LEU A 140 -2.58 -5.57 5.81
N SER A 141 -2.95 -5.78 4.55
CA SER A 141 -3.13 -4.71 3.56
C SER A 141 -4.24 -3.76 3.99
N ALA A 142 -5.40 -4.30 4.39
CA ALA A 142 -6.50 -3.49 4.91
C ALA A 142 -6.06 -2.68 6.13
N LEU A 143 -5.45 -3.32 7.13
CA LEU A 143 -4.96 -2.64 8.34
C LEU A 143 -3.91 -1.56 8.04
N ALA A 144 -3.08 -1.74 7.01
CA ALA A 144 -2.08 -0.75 6.63
C ALA A 144 -2.71 0.57 6.15
N VAL A 145 -3.85 0.54 5.44
CA VAL A 145 -4.48 1.74 4.85
C VAL A 145 -4.69 2.87 5.87
N PRO A 146 -5.45 2.70 6.97
CA PRO A 146 -5.67 3.78 7.93
C PRO A 146 -4.40 4.20 8.67
N LEU A 147 -3.48 3.25 8.94
CA LEU A 147 -2.22 3.53 9.64
C LEU A 147 -1.29 4.40 8.79
N VAL A 148 -1.18 4.07 7.50
CA VAL A 148 -0.38 4.81 6.52
C VAL A 148 -0.99 6.16 6.22
N ALA A 149 -2.32 6.22 6.02
CA ALA A 149 -3.02 7.49 5.82
C ALA A 149 -2.81 8.45 7.01
N TYR A 150 -2.96 7.96 8.24
CA TYR A 150 -2.68 8.75 9.44
C TYR A 150 -1.23 9.24 9.47
N ALA A 151 -0.27 8.31 9.30
CA ALA A 151 1.15 8.63 9.37
C ALA A 151 1.55 9.67 8.31
N LEU A 152 1.00 9.55 7.09
CA LEU A 152 1.22 10.48 5.99
C LEU A 152 0.65 11.87 6.30
N VAL A 153 -0.61 11.95 6.74
CA VAL A 153 -1.25 13.24 7.06
C VAL A 153 -0.49 13.97 8.15
N VAL A 154 -0.13 13.28 9.25
CA VAL A 154 0.68 13.87 10.33
C VAL A 154 2.07 14.27 9.82
N GLY A 155 2.74 13.39 9.08
CA GLY A 155 4.09 13.59 8.55
C GLY A 155 4.22 14.76 7.56
N LEU A 156 3.15 15.09 6.84
CA LEU A 156 3.11 16.20 5.88
C LEU A 156 2.76 17.54 6.54
N THR A 157 1.89 17.51 7.55
CA THR A 157 1.27 18.73 8.12
C THR A 157 1.88 19.19 9.43
N THR A 158 2.75 18.39 10.05
CA THR A 158 3.39 18.69 11.32
C THR A 158 4.88 19.03 11.11
N PRO A 159 5.40 20.10 11.74
CA PRO A 159 6.83 20.40 11.73
C PRO A 159 7.67 19.20 12.20
N ILE A 160 8.85 19.01 11.60
CA ILE A 160 9.70 17.85 11.90
C ILE A 160 10.06 17.79 13.38
N ARG A 161 10.33 18.94 14.00
CA ARG A 161 10.66 19.04 15.43
C ARG A 161 9.53 18.59 16.36
N ASP A 162 8.28 18.71 15.91
CA ASP A 162 7.10 18.40 16.71
C ASP A 162 6.66 16.93 16.54
N LEU A 163 7.07 16.26 15.45
CA LEU A 163 6.68 14.88 15.14
C LEU A 163 6.95 13.88 16.28
N PRO A 164 8.08 13.92 17.01
CA PRO A 164 8.33 13.01 18.12
C PRO A 164 7.28 13.10 19.24
N ASN A 165 6.61 14.25 19.38
CA ASN A 165 5.59 14.50 20.41
C ASN A 165 4.18 14.13 19.95
N THR A 166 4.03 13.62 18.73
CA THR A 166 2.75 13.14 18.19
C THR A 166 2.67 11.62 18.26
N ALA A 167 1.53 11.04 17.88
CA ALA A 167 1.44 9.58 17.73
C ALA A 167 2.15 9.04 16.47
N HIS A 168 2.75 9.89 15.63
CA HIS A 168 3.40 9.49 14.38
C HIS A 168 4.47 8.38 14.55
N PRO A 169 5.40 8.42 15.53
CA PRO A 169 6.39 7.35 15.68
C PRO A 169 5.77 6.00 16.06
N ARG A 170 4.72 6.03 16.91
CA ARG A 170 4.01 4.83 17.36
C ARG A 170 3.18 4.24 16.22
N VAL A 171 2.36 5.05 15.55
CA VAL A 171 1.51 4.61 14.44
C VAL A 171 2.35 4.22 13.24
N GLY A 172 3.42 4.97 12.94
CA GLY A 172 4.35 4.66 11.85
C GLY A 172 5.06 3.32 12.00
N ARG A 173 5.33 2.87 13.24
CA ARG A 173 5.88 1.53 13.50
C ARG A 173 4.89 0.43 13.08
N TRP A 174 3.64 0.54 13.51
CA TRP A 174 2.60 -0.41 13.13
C TRP A 174 2.32 -0.37 11.62
N ALA A 175 2.22 0.83 11.05
CA ALA A 175 2.04 1.04 9.62
C ALA A 175 3.12 0.31 8.81
N ALA A 176 4.39 0.47 9.18
CA ALA A 176 5.46 -0.17 8.44
C ALA A 176 5.54 -1.69 8.68
N VAL A 177 5.20 -2.21 9.87
CA VAL A 177 5.13 -3.67 10.09
C VAL A 177 4.03 -4.28 9.22
N THR A 178 2.81 -3.76 9.27
CA THR A 178 1.69 -4.31 8.49
C THR A 178 1.95 -4.17 6.99
N TRP A 179 2.47 -3.03 6.55
CA TRP A 179 2.69 -2.76 5.14
C TRP A 179 3.87 -3.55 4.55
N ILE A 180 5.01 -3.67 5.24
CA ILE A 180 6.15 -4.49 4.78
C ILE A 180 5.73 -5.96 4.67
N LEU A 181 5.08 -6.50 5.72
CA LEU A 181 4.66 -7.90 5.71
C LEU A 181 3.61 -8.17 4.63
N SER A 182 2.62 -7.28 4.47
CA SER A 182 1.66 -7.36 3.37
C SER A 182 2.38 -7.37 2.01
N LEU A 183 3.25 -6.41 1.71
CA LEU A 183 3.92 -6.33 0.40
C LEU A 183 4.76 -7.58 0.11
N LEU A 184 5.49 -8.08 1.11
CA LEU A 184 6.25 -9.31 0.98
C LEU A 184 5.33 -10.49 0.65
N LEU A 185 4.22 -10.67 1.37
CA LEU A 185 3.28 -11.75 1.10
C LEU A 185 2.60 -11.60 -0.26
N GLY A 186 2.33 -10.38 -0.73
CA GLY A 186 1.78 -10.15 -2.08
C GLY A 186 2.76 -10.60 -3.18
N ILE A 187 4.06 -10.37 -3.00
CA ILE A 187 5.10 -10.88 -3.91
C ILE A 187 5.18 -12.41 -3.82
N VAL A 188 5.06 -12.99 -2.61
CA VAL A 188 5.01 -14.45 -2.44
C VAL A 188 3.79 -15.05 -3.15
N THR A 189 2.61 -14.44 -3.05
CA THR A 189 1.41 -14.84 -3.81
C THR A 189 1.71 -14.87 -5.30
N PHE A 190 2.30 -13.80 -5.83
CA PHE A 190 2.68 -13.73 -7.24
C PHE A 190 3.62 -14.87 -7.63
N VAL A 191 4.68 -15.11 -6.85
CA VAL A 191 5.65 -16.19 -7.12
C VAL A 191 4.95 -17.56 -7.09
N LEU A 192 4.14 -17.83 -6.07
CA LEU A 192 3.46 -19.10 -5.94
C LEU A 192 2.54 -19.38 -7.14
N ILE A 193 1.72 -18.42 -7.54
CA ILE A 193 0.72 -18.64 -8.58
C ILE A 193 1.28 -18.51 -10.01
N ASN A 194 2.37 -17.76 -10.23
CA ASN A 194 2.92 -17.56 -11.58
C ASN A 194 4.17 -18.36 -11.91
N LEU A 195 4.97 -18.73 -10.89
CA LEU A 195 6.29 -19.34 -11.10
C LEU A 195 6.41 -20.74 -10.52
N VAL A 196 5.63 -21.08 -9.49
CA VAL A 196 5.74 -22.37 -8.78
C VAL A 196 4.59 -23.32 -9.13
N TYR A 197 3.36 -22.81 -9.16
CA TYR A 197 2.14 -23.56 -9.45
C TYR A 197 1.44 -23.02 -10.69
N ASP A 198 0.29 -23.61 -11.02
CA ASP A 198 -0.54 -23.24 -12.15
C ASP A 198 -1.76 -22.44 -11.70
N TRP A 199 -2.53 -21.93 -12.66
CA TRP A 199 -3.71 -21.11 -12.41
C TRP A 199 -4.77 -21.22 -13.50
N THR A 200 -6.02 -21.06 -13.09
CA THR A 200 -7.16 -20.86 -13.99
C THR A 200 -7.56 -19.39 -14.01
N PHE A 201 -8.10 -18.94 -15.14
CA PHE A 201 -8.56 -17.56 -15.28
C PHE A 201 -10.05 -17.47 -15.02
N GLN A 202 -10.45 -16.53 -14.17
CA GLN A 202 -11.85 -16.24 -13.90
C GLN A 202 -12.15 -14.81 -14.33
N SER A 203 -12.90 -14.66 -15.43
CA SER A 203 -13.24 -13.38 -16.06
C SER A 203 -14.42 -12.66 -15.41
N THR A 204 -15.17 -13.33 -14.53
CA THR A 204 -16.34 -12.77 -13.83
C THR A 204 -16.13 -12.89 -12.33
N LEU A 205 -16.13 -11.75 -11.64
CA LEU A 205 -16.22 -11.71 -10.18
C LEU A 205 -17.48 -12.51 -9.78
N PRO A 206 -17.40 -13.47 -8.84
CA PRO A 206 -18.49 -14.41 -8.56
C PRO A 206 -19.55 -13.71 -7.70
N PHE A 207 -20.34 -12.83 -8.32
CA PHE A 207 -21.52 -12.21 -7.73
C PHE A 207 -22.59 -12.06 -8.81
#